data_AF-A0A2S5REL9-F1
#
_entry.id   AF-A0A2S5REL9-F1
#
_cell.length_a   1.000
_cell.length_b   1.000
_cell.length_c   1.000
_cell.angle_alpha   90.00
_cell.angle_beta   90.00
_cell.angle_gamma   90.00
#
_symmetry.space_group_name_H-M   'P 1'
#
loop_
_entity.id
_entity.type
_entity.pdbx_description
1 polymer ?
#
loop_
_entity_poly.entity_id
_entity_poly.type
_entity_poly.pdbx_seq_one_letter_code
_entity_poly.pdbx_strand_id
1 'polypeptide(L)'
;MRKKARRLFWTFFTISIIALLLGITIKWMNIHTSPIEGWNINNMFSPFKDGSWSLIEGWKYEWSGSGLDWHIADKFWFDNVTKVAPTTFLFNFFANYLILIVATVAMGLALLSFLIFAFSTKTPKNKKPVAPVEPKEEKNNTTPIQVIFQPHQTESQPVKPVEPIIVQHHEPIVEPKAKVIIPTPIPVVKPVEPKVVKPKPIPTPQPTMEVPKAQDDADAQDFLAMMEAKYAAELKKQEEAEKLERQKYEEALKNAAQDAERQKIVEMLAKRVEDKKKMSTQERAKLDGSAVISEQRSELQKHANKMRSIVPESHKKLKGANLRDMTKKELISFMRSAANEINNKKK
;
A
#
# COMPACT_ATOMS: atom_id res chain seq x y z
N MET A 1 29.25 12.67 -29.16
CA MET A 1 28.00 13.46 -29.04
C MET A 1 28.17 14.77 -29.82
N ARG A 2 27.28 15.10 -30.78
CA ARG A 2 27.36 16.36 -31.54
C ARG A 2 27.22 17.54 -30.58
N LYS A 3 28.02 18.61 -30.74
CA LYS A 3 28.01 19.81 -29.85
C LYS A 3 26.59 20.34 -29.58
N LYS A 4 25.69 20.23 -30.56
CA LYS A 4 24.27 20.62 -30.47
C LYS A 4 23.47 19.80 -29.44
N ALA A 5 23.64 18.48 -29.41
CA ALA A 5 22.91 17.59 -28.48
C ALA A 5 23.33 17.81 -27.02
N ARG A 6 24.63 18.08 -26.78
CA ARG A 6 25.12 18.42 -25.44
C ARG A 6 24.51 19.74 -24.95
N ARG A 7 24.44 20.78 -25.79
CA ARG A 7 23.79 22.04 -25.40
C ARG A 7 22.33 21.82 -25.04
N LEU A 8 21.58 21.11 -25.90
CA LEU A 8 20.16 20.85 -25.69
C LEU A 8 19.90 20.11 -24.36
N PHE A 9 20.70 19.08 -24.06
CA PHE A 9 20.63 18.36 -22.77
C PHE A 9 20.79 19.31 -21.58
N TRP A 10 21.84 20.13 -21.56
CA TRP A 10 22.10 21.05 -20.46
C TRP A 10 21.00 22.11 -20.32
N THR A 11 20.43 22.59 -21.43
CA THR A 11 19.31 23.54 -21.37
C THR A 11 18.08 22.93 -20.70
N PHE A 12 17.66 21.73 -21.13
CA PHE A 12 16.50 21.06 -20.52
C PHE A 12 16.75 20.65 -19.07
N PHE A 13 17.96 20.19 -18.76
CA PHE A 13 18.35 19.84 -17.39
C PHE A 13 18.27 21.06 -16.46
N THR A 14 18.81 22.21 -16.88
CA THR A 14 18.74 23.46 -16.11
C THR A 14 17.30 23.92 -15.91
N ILE A 15 16.45 23.88 -16.95
CA ILE A 15 15.02 24.23 -16.83
C ILE A 15 14.33 23.31 -15.82
N SER A 16 14.62 22.01 -15.86
CA SER A 16 14.07 21.02 -14.92
C SER A 16 14.47 21.32 -13.48
N ILE A 17 15.73 21.71 -13.23
CA ILE A 17 16.20 22.08 -11.89
C ILE A 17 15.50 23.35 -11.41
N ILE A 18 15.38 24.37 -12.25
CA ILE A 18 14.70 25.63 -11.87
C ILE A 18 13.24 25.36 -11.53
N ALA A 19 12.53 24.55 -12.33
CA ALA A 19 11.14 24.18 -12.07
C ALA A 19 10.98 23.39 -10.75
N LEU A 20 11.91 22.47 -10.47
CA LEU A 20 11.95 21.74 -9.20
C LEU A 20 12.16 22.69 -8.01
N LEU A 21 13.13 23.59 -8.10
CA LEU A 21 13.41 24.58 -7.05
C LEU A 21 12.21 25.50 -6.82
N LEU A 22 11.53 25.95 -7.88
CA LEU A 22 10.32 26.76 -7.76
C LEU A 22 9.21 25.99 -7.04
N GLY A 23 9.00 24.71 -7.37
CA GLY A 23 8.04 23.84 -6.69
C GLY A 23 8.37 23.65 -5.20
N ILE A 24 9.66 23.50 -4.86
CA ILE A 24 10.13 23.43 -3.47
C ILE A 24 9.85 24.74 -2.75
N THR A 25 10.16 25.90 -3.35
CA THR A 25 9.93 27.22 -2.74
C THR A 25 8.45 27.49 -2.50
N ILE A 26 7.57 27.19 -3.47
CA ILE A 26 6.11 27.32 -3.32
C ILE A 26 5.63 26.46 -2.15
N LYS A 27 6.10 25.21 -2.06
CA LYS A 27 5.71 24.30 -0.98
C LYS A 27 6.25 24.77 0.37
N TRP A 28 7.47 25.29 0.41
CA TRP A 28 8.06 25.86 1.61
C TRP A 28 7.31 27.09 2.12
N MET A 29 6.91 28.00 1.22
CA MET A 29 6.02 29.10 1.59
C MET A 29 4.69 28.59 2.13
N ASN A 30 4.11 27.55 1.52
CA ASN A 30 2.85 26.97 1.99
C ASN A 30 2.97 26.40 3.42
N ILE A 31 4.11 25.79 3.77
CA ILE A 31 4.38 25.31 5.14
C ILE A 31 4.36 26.46 6.14
N HIS A 32 5.03 27.58 5.83
CA HIS A 32 5.09 28.73 6.74
C HIS A 32 3.75 29.46 6.88
N THR A 33 2.88 29.38 5.87
CA THR A 33 1.53 29.94 5.93
C THR A 33 0.50 28.96 6.47
N SER A 34 0.86 27.69 6.68
CA SER A 34 -0.06 26.68 7.19
C SER A 34 -0.24 26.85 8.70
N PRO A 35 -1.47 26.89 9.21
CA PRO A 35 -1.74 27.02 10.65
C PRO A 35 -1.46 25.73 11.46
N ILE A 36 -0.89 24.69 10.84
CA ILE A 36 -0.71 23.38 11.47
C ILE A 36 0.65 23.31 12.17
N GLU A 37 0.64 23.39 13.50
CA GLU A 37 1.85 23.23 14.31
C GLU A 37 2.45 21.81 14.16
N GLY A 38 3.78 21.73 14.04
CA GLY A 38 4.52 20.45 14.03
C GLY A 38 4.82 19.84 12.65
N TRP A 39 4.46 20.52 11.56
CA TRP A 39 4.78 20.06 10.21
C TRP A 39 6.24 20.35 9.82
N ASN A 40 6.99 19.28 9.55
CA ASN A 40 8.34 19.36 9.01
C ASN A 40 8.40 18.77 7.58
N ILE A 41 9.45 19.13 6.85
CA ILE A 41 9.63 18.72 5.45
C ILE A 41 9.64 17.19 5.26
N ASN A 42 10.07 16.44 6.28
CA ASN A 42 10.18 14.99 6.25
C ASN A 42 8.81 14.29 6.27
N ASN A 43 7.78 14.92 6.84
CA ASN A 43 6.42 14.40 6.86
C ASN A 43 5.71 14.60 5.50
N MET A 44 6.18 15.57 4.70
CA MET A 44 5.49 16.03 3.48
C MET A 44 5.93 15.34 2.18
N PHE A 45 7.10 14.69 2.17
CA PHE A 45 7.71 14.13 0.96
C PHE A 45 8.02 12.64 1.05
N SER A 46 7.67 11.97 2.15
CA SER A 46 7.62 10.52 2.11
C SER A 46 6.39 10.12 1.27
N PRO A 47 6.50 9.26 0.27
CA PRO A 47 5.33 8.64 -0.36
C PRO A 47 4.91 7.35 0.37
N PHE A 48 5.64 6.95 1.43
CA PHE A 48 5.53 5.64 2.07
C PHE A 48 5.24 5.69 3.57
N LYS A 49 5.16 6.87 4.19
CA LYS A 49 4.73 6.99 5.59
C LYS A 49 3.20 7.07 5.64
N ASP A 50 2.57 6.35 6.56
CA ASP A 50 1.17 6.61 6.88
C ASP A 50 1.03 8.07 7.32
N GLY A 51 0.07 8.79 6.74
CA GLY A 51 -0.08 10.25 6.94
C GLY A 51 0.83 11.13 6.09
N SER A 52 1.63 10.55 5.19
CA SER A 52 2.34 11.30 4.16
C SER A 52 1.56 11.34 2.84
N TRP A 53 2.07 12.08 1.86
CA TRP A 53 1.38 12.39 0.61
C TRP A 53 1.11 11.14 -0.25
N SER A 54 0.04 10.40 0.05
CA SER A 54 -0.49 9.36 -0.83
C SER A 54 -1.62 9.94 -1.66
N LEU A 55 -1.50 9.80 -2.98
CA LEU A 55 -2.54 10.16 -3.96
C LEU A 55 -3.85 9.39 -3.76
N ILE A 56 -3.91 8.45 -2.82
CA ILE A 56 -5.04 7.54 -2.61
C ILE A 56 -5.84 7.97 -1.36
N GLU A 57 -5.18 8.45 -0.30
CA GLU A 57 -5.85 8.86 0.95
C GLU A 57 -6.31 10.32 0.95
N GLY A 58 -5.77 11.14 0.04
CA GLY A 58 -6.13 12.55 -0.15
C GLY A 58 -7.60 12.81 -0.53
N TRP A 59 -8.42 11.79 -0.83
CA TRP A 59 -9.67 11.97 -1.60
C TRP A 59 -11.01 11.71 -0.92
N LYS A 60 -11.04 11.22 0.33
CA LYS A 60 -12.31 11.07 1.07
C LYS A 60 -12.77 12.41 1.65
N TYR A 61 -13.41 13.25 0.85
CA TYR A 61 -14.09 14.46 1.34
C TYR A 61 -15.53 14.10 1.64
N GLU A 62 -15.94 14.18 2.89
CA GLU A 62 -17.34 14.02 3.26
C GLU A 62 -17.93 15.40 3.61
N TRP A 63 -19.07 15.69 2.98
CA TRP A 63 -19.76 16.97 3.11
C TRP A 63 -20.63 16.92 4.35
N SER A 64 -20.18 17.54 5.44
CA SER A 64 -20.98 17.67 6.64
C SER A 64 -21.24 19.15 6.95
N GLY A 65 -22.36 19.68 6.45
CA GLY A 65 -22.78 21.04 6.80
C GLY A 65 -24.04 21.49 6.07
N SER A 66 -24.97 22.12 6.81
CA SER A 66 -26.10 22.86 6.25
C SER A 66 -25.77 24.36 6.29
N GLY A 67 -25.29 24.95 5.18
CA GLY A 67 -25.00 26.38 5.07
C GLY A 67 -23.77 26.72 4.21
N LEU A 68 -23.30 27.98 4.28
CA LEU A 68 -22.06 28.48 3.67
C LEU A 68 -20.79 28.10 4.45
N ASP A 69 -20.94 27.38 5.57
CA ASP A 69 -19.83 26.98 6.43
C ASP A 69 -19.34 25.59 6.02
N TRP A 70 -18.07 25.53 5.60
CA TRP A 70 -17.42 24.33 5.08
C TRP A 70 -16.66 23.64 6.19
N HIS A 71 -17.05 22.39 6.49
CA HIS A 71 -16.32 21.51 7.40
C HIS A 71 -15.78 20.33 6.62
N ILE A 72 -14.48 20.10 6.71
CA ILE A 72 -13.82 18.93 6.15
C ILE A 72 -13.91 17.85 7.22
N ALA A 73 -14.83 16.90 7.05
CA ALA A 73 -14.99 15.80 7.98
C ALA A 73 -13.77 14.87 7.91
N ASP A 74 -13.09 14.77 9.05
CA ASP A 74 -12.13 13.74 9.43
C ASP A 74 -10.94 13.58 8.49
N LYS A 75 -10.06 14.59 8.48
CA LYS A 75 -8.71 14.43 7.92
C LYS A 75 -7.62 15.08 8.73
N PHE A 76 -6.48 14.38 8.74
CA PHE A 76 -5.17 14.76 9.28
C PHE A 76 -4.65 16.19 8.97
N TRP A 77 -5.23 16.86 7.97
CA TRP A 77 -4.79 18.18 7.46
C TRP A 77 -5.56 19.35 8.05
N PHE A 78 -6.76 19.11 8.53
CA PHE A 78 -7.61 20.11 9.15
C PHE A 78 -8.18 19.42 10.36
N ASP A 79 -7.82 19.89 11.56
CA ASP A 79 -8.60 19.46 12.71
C ASP A 79 -10.08 19.74 12.36
N ASN A 80 -11.00 18.89 12.81
CA ASN A 80 -12.43 19.06 12.50
C ASN A 80 -13.00 20.38 13.08
N VAL A 81 -12.13 21.27 13.59
CA VAL A 81 -12.38 22.52 14.29
C VAL A 81 -12.02 23.74 13.40
N THR A 82 -11.02 23.63 12.52
CA THR A 82 -10.53 24.76 11.73
C THR A 82 -11.42 25.00 10.53
N LYS A 83 -12.12 26.14 10.54
CA LYS A 83 -12.87 26.62 9.38
C LYS A 83 -11.89 27.00 8.27
N VAL A 84 -11.99 26.37 7.11
CA VAL A 84 -11.17 26.68 5.94
C VAL A 84 -12.03 27.45 4.95
N ALA A 85 -11.59 28.64 4.55
CA ALA A 85 -12.25 29.37 3.47
C ALA A 85 -12.15 28.55 2.15
N PRO A 86 -13.22 28.46 1.35
CA PRO A 86 -13.22 27.69 0.10
C PRO A 86 -12.09 28.10 -0.86
N THR A 87 -11.73 29.38 -0.87
CA THR A 87 -10.63 29.92 -1.67
C THR A 87 -9.27 29.39 -1.23
N THR A 88 -9.01 29.31 0.07
CA THR A 88 -7.79 28.72 0.63
C THR A 88 -7.71 27.23 0.34
N PHE A 89 -8.84 26.53 0.40
CA PHE A 89 -8.93 25.12 0.02
C PHE A 89 -8.60 24.91 -1.46
N LEU A 90 -9.27 25.65 -2.36
CA LEU A 90 -9.00 25.58 -3.81
C LEU A 90 -7.53 25.92 -4.12
N PHE A 91 -6.99 26.98 -3.51
CA PHE A 91 -5.60 27.37 -3.71
C PHE A 91 -4.63 26.25 -3.29
N ASN A 92 -4.81 25.69 -2.10
CA ASN A 92 -4.01 24.56 -1.63
C ASN A 92 -4.12 23.36 -2.56
N PHE A 93 -5.33 23.05 -3.02
CA PHE A 93 -5.57 22.00 -3.99
C PHE A 93 -4.80 22.23 -5.29
N PHE A 94 -4.95 23.41 -5.91
CA PHE A 94 -4.27 23.74 -7.16
C PHE A 94 -2.75 23.80 -7.02
N ALA A 95 -2.23 24.42 -5.95
CA ALA A 95 -0.80 24.50 -5.69
C ALA A 95 -0.19 23.09 -5.55
N ASN A 96 -0.87 22.21 -4.84
CA ASN A 96 -0.47 20.82 -4.66
C ASN A 96 -0.46 20.05 -6.00
N TYR A 97 -1.52 20.19 -6.80
CA TYR A 97 -1.58 19.59 -8.13
C TYR A 97 -0.51 20.10 -9.08
N LEU A 98 -0.26 21.41 -9.07
CA LEU A 98 0.74 22.03 -9.91
C LEU A 98 2.13 21.48 -9.58
N ILE A 99 2.46 21.31 -8.30
CA ILE A 99 3.74 20.72 -7.87
C ILE A 99 3.86 19.28 -8.36
N LEU A 100 2.80 18.48 -8.26
CA LEU A 100 2.82 17.09 -8.73
C LEU A 100 3.02 17.01 -10.26
N ILE A 101 2.32 17.84 -11.01
CA ILE A 101 2.45 17.92 -12.47
C ILE A 101 3.87 18.34 -12.84
N VAL A 102 4.39 19.40 -12.21
CA VAL A 102 5.76 19.88 -12.44
C VAL A 102 6.79 18.81 -12.12
N ALA A 103 6.66 18.11 -10.98
CA ALA A 103 7.56 17.03 -10.59
C ALA A 103 7.51 15.85 -11.58
N THR A 104 6.32 15.45 -12.01
CA THR A 104 6.12 14.33 -12.95
C THR A 104 6.69 14.67 -14.32
N VAL A 105 6.44 15.88 -14.84
CA VAL A 105 6.98 16.37 -16.11
C VAL A 105 8.50 16.49 -16.03
N ALA A 106 9.04 17.05 -14.94
CA ALA A 106 10.48 17.16 -14.71
C ALA A 106 11.15 15.78 -14.69
N MET A 107 10.57 14.81 -13.98
CA MET A 107 11.08 13.43 -13.93
C MET A 107 11.01 12.74 -15.30
N GLY A 108 9.93 12.94 -16.05
CA GLY A 108 9.78 12.42 -17.41
C GLY A 108 10.82 13.00 -18.38
N LEU A 109 11.06 14.32 -18.33
CA LEU A 109 12.08 14.99 -19.12
C LEU A 109 13.49 14.54 -18.73
N ALA A 110 13.76 14.35 -17.44
CA ALA A 110 15.03 13.83 -16.95
C ALA A 110 15.28 12.40 -17.46
N LEU A 111 14.28 11.51 -17.40
CA LEU A 111 14.37 10.15 -17.93
C LEU A 111 14.59 10.14 -19.45
N LEU A 112 13.86 10.95 -20.20
CA LEU A 112 14.03 11.06 -21.64
C LEU A 112 15.44 11.56 -22.00
N SER A 113 15.94 12.55 -21.27
CA SER A 113 17.29 13.08 -21.46
C SER A 113 18.37 12.02 -21.17
N PHE A 114 18.16 11.19 -20.15
CA PHE A 114 19.02 10.08 -19.79
C PHE A 114 19.02 8.98 -20.87
N LEU A 115 17.86 8.63 -21.41
CA LEU A 115 17.75 7.66 -22.50
C LEU A 115 18.49 8.15 -23.75
N ILE A 116 18.27 9.40 -24.17
CA ILE A 116 18.99 9.99 -25.32
C ILE A 116 20.50 9.95 -25.07
N PHE A 117 20.95 10.23 -23.85
CA PHE A 117 22.36 10.14 -23.48
C PHE A 117 22.89 8.70 -23.57
N ALA A 118 22.19 7.73 -22.99
CA ALA A 118 22.57 6.32 -22.97
C ALA A 118 22.66 5.69 -24.37
N PHE A 119 21.78 6.10 -25.30
CA PHE A 119 21.83 5.64 -26.69
C PHE A 119 22.89 6.39 -27.52
N SER A 120 23.20 7.65 -27.21
CA SER A 120 24.22 8.42 -27.94
C SER A 120 25.66 7.99 -27.65
N THR A 121 25.93 7.26 -26.56
CA THR A 121 27.29 6.81 -26.20
C THR A 121 27.70 5.51 -26.89
N LYS A 122 26.74 4.75 -27.43
CA LYS A 122 26.99 3.42 -28.02
C LYS A 122 27.34 3.43 -29.51
N THR A 123 27.61 4.58 -30.15
CA THR A 123 28.07 4.55 -31.54
C THR A 123 29.47 3.92 -31.57
N PRO A 124 29.64 2.69 -32.09
CA PRO A 124 30.97 2.11 -32.17
C PRO A 124 31.80 3.07 -33.02
N LYS A 125 32.92 3.55 -32.46
CA LYS A 125 33.92 4.24 -33.27
C LYS A 125 34.31 3.23 -34.33
N ASN A 126 33.84 3.48 -35.56
CA ASN A 126 34.17 2.71 -36.74
C ASN A 126 35.69 2.58 -36.73
N LYS A 127 36.18 1.38 -36.37
CA LYS A 127 37.61 1.10 -36.36
C LYS A 127 38.06 1.46 -37.77
N LYS A 128 39.08 2.32 -37.89
CA LYS A 128 39.70 2.61 -39.18
C LYS A 128 39.84 1.28 -39.93
N PRO A 129 39.39 1.16 -41.19
CA PRO A 129 39.70 -0.01 -41.97
C PRO A 129 41.22 -0.19 -41.90
N VAL A 130 41.63 -1.29 -41.28
CA VAL A 130 43.03 -1.70 -41.23
C VAL A 130 43.44 -1.81 -42.70
N ALA A 131 44.43 -1.01 -43.10
CA ALA A 131 44.98 -1.09 -44.45
C ALA A 131 45.38 -2.54 -44.72
N PRO A 132 45.19 -3.06 -45.94
CA PRO A 132 45.59 -4.42 -46.29
C PRO A 132 47.07 -4.59 -45.97
N VAL A 133 47.40 -5.42 -45.00
CA VAL A 133 48.77 -5.84 -44.74
C VAL A 133 49.13 -6.76 -45.91
N GLU A 134 50.04 -6.30 -46.77
CA GLU A 134 50.65 -7.14 -47.80
C GLU A 134 51.26 -8.40 -47.15
N PRO A 135 50.99 -9.60 -47.70
CA PRO A 135 51.58 -10.82 -47.19
C PRO A 135 53.09 -10.81 -47.50
N LYS A 136 53.90 -10.63 -46.46
CA LYS A 136 55.32 -11.01 -46.52
C LYS A 136 55.42 -12.52 -46.34
N GLU A 137 56.07 -13.17 -47.30
CA GLU A 137 56.42 -14.59 -47.29
C GLU A 137 57.13 -14.97 -45.98
N GLU A 138 56.46 -15.78 -45.17
CA GLU A 138 57.00 -16.35 -43.94
C GLU A 138 57.60 -17.72 -44.26
N LYS A 139 58.94 -17.81 -44.18
CA LYS A 139 59.69 -19.05 -44.34
C LYS A 139 59.36 -20.02 -43.22
N ASN A 140 58.98 -21.24 -43.61
CA ASN A 140 58.80 -22.41 -42.76
C ASN A 140 59.92 -22.54 -41.72
N ASN A 141 59.57 -22.41 -40.43
CA ASN A 141 60.38 -22.92 -39.35
C ASN A 141 59.53 -23.79 -38.43
N THR A 142 59.68 -25.10 -38.65
CA THR A 142 59.04 -26.18 -37.92
C THR A 142 59.60 -26.24 -36.51
N THR A 143 58.84 -25.72 -35.54
CA THR A 143 59.14 -25.93 -34.11
C THR A 143 57.96 -26.69 -33.50
N PRO A 144 58.16 -27.87 -32.90
CA PRO A 144 57.06 -28.68 -32.39
C PRO A 144 56.42 -28.00 -31.17
N ILE A 145 55.11 -27.86 -31.23
CA ILE A 145 54.24 -27.38 -30.15
C ILE A 145 54.31 -28.41 -29.01
N GLN A 146 54.97 -28.05 -27.90
CA GLN A 146 54.81 -28.76 -26.63
C GLN A 146 53.51 -28.28 -25.98
N VAL A 147 52.51 -29.17 -25.96
CA VAL A 147 51.26 -28.98 -25.22
C VAL A 147 51.57 -29.20 -23.74
N ILE A 148 51.76 -28.11 -23.00
CA ILE A 148 51.86 -28.14 -21.54
C ILE A 148 50.43 -28.16 -20.98
N PHE A 149 49.99 -29.32 -20.52
CA PHE A 149 48.82 -29.43 -19.65
C PHE A 149 49.17 -28.87 -18.28
N GLN A 150 48.61 -27.72 -17.92
CA GLN A 150 48.56 -27.27 -16.52
C GLN A 150 47.34 -27.90 -15.83
N PRO A 151 47.51 -28.81 -14.86
CA PRO A 151 46.43 -29.18 -13.97
C PRO A 151 46.15 -28.02 -13.01
N HIS A 152 44.92 -27.50 -13.02
CA HIS A 152 44.45 -26.59 -11.98
C HIS A 152 44.41 -27.33 -10.63
N GLN A 153 45.44 -27.15 -9.81
CA GLN A 153 45.39 -27.46 -8.39
C GLN A 153 44.45 -26.46 -7.72
N THR A 154 43.32 -26.98 -7.21
CA THR A 154 42.48 -26.25 -6.26
C THR A 154 43.13 -26.43 -4.88
N GLU A 155 43.99 -25.48 -4.53
CA GLU A 155 44.60 -25.39 -3.21
C GLU A 155 43.62 -24.67 -2.27
N SER A 156 43.00 -25.44 -1.38
CA SER A 156 42.18 -24.95 -0.27
C SER A 156 43.06 -24.15 0.69
N GLN A 157 42.87 -22.84 0.74
CA GLN A 157 43.52 -21.98 1.73
C GLN A 157 43.04 -22.34 3.15
N PRO A 158 43.94 -22.48 4.14
CA PRO A 158 43.54 -22.61 5.53
C PRO A 158 43.00 -21.27 6.05
N VAL A 159 41.78 -21.32 6.56
CA VAL A 159 41.10 -20.20 7.24
C VAL A 159 41.92 -19.81 8.47
N LYS A 160 42.42 -18.56 8.49
CA LYS A 160 43.04 -17.97 9.68
C LYS A 160 41.99 -17.83 10.81
N PRO A 161 42.34 -18.13 12.07
CA PRO A 161 41.45 -17.86 13.20
C PRO A 161 41.21 -16.36 13.33
N VAL A 162 39.94 -15.97 13.38
CA VAL A 162 39.53 -14.60 13.69
C VAL A 162 39.79 -14.34 15.17
N GLU A 163 40.68 -13.40 15.47
CA GLU A 163 40.91 -12.91 16.84
C GLU A 163 39.65 -12.21 17.38
N PRO A 164 39.33 -12.36 18.67
CA PRO A 164 38.19 -11.68 19.28
C PRO A 164 38.45 -10.18 19.34
N ILE A 165 37.52 -9.42 18.76
CA ILE A 165 37.46 -7.96 18.81
C ILE A 165 37.41 -7.53 20.28
N ILE A 166 38.48 -6.88 20.73
CA ILE A 166 38.57 -6.23 22.04
C ILE A 166 37.61 -5.04 22.04
N VAL A 167 36.63 -5.09 22.94
CA VAL A 167 35.68 -4.00 23.22
C VAL A 167 36.46 -2.81 23.76
N GLN A 168 36.56 -1.74 22.95
CA GLN A 168 37.03 -0.44 23.43
C GLN A 168 36.05 0.12 24.45
N HIS A 169 36.55 0.24 25.68
CA HIS A 169 35.93 0.97 26.78
C HIS A 169 35.83 2.45 26.39
N HIS A 170 34.62 2.98 26.22
CA HIS A 170 34.41 4.42 26.10
C HIS A 170 34.37 5.04 27.50
N GLU A 171 35.18 6.07 27.69
CA GLU A 171 35.20 6.92 28.88
C GLU A 171 33.84 7.62 29.08
N PRO A 172 33.43 7.86 30.34
CA PRO A 172 32.18 8.55 30.65
C PRO A 172 32.27 10.03 30.27
N ILE A 173 31.36 10.45 29.38
CA ILE A 173 31.09 11.85 29.06
C ILE A 173 30.53 12.53 30.31
N VAL A 174 31.22 13.57 30.76
CA VAL A 174 30.81 14.44 31.86
C VAL A 174 29.61 15.29 31.43
N GLU A 175 28.45 15.07 32.05
CA GLU A 175 27.27 15.91 31.87
C GLU A 175 27.47 17.31 32.49
N PRO A 176 27.11 18.40 31.79
CA PRO A 176 27.05 19.73 32.39
C PRO A 176 25.83 19.83 33.30
N LYS A 177 26.07 20.09 34.60
CA LYS A 177 25.07 20.36 35.62
C LYS A 177 24.21 21.58 35.25
N ALA A 178 22.97 21.35 34.83
CA ALA A 178 21.95 22.38 34.72
C ALA A 178 21.41 22.75 36.12
N LYS A 179 21.36 24.05 36.38
CA LYS A 179 20.90 24.65 37.64
C LYS A 179 19.37 24.50 37.74
N VAL A 180 18.91 23.60 38.62
CA VAL A 180 17.49 23.41 38.91
C VAL A 180 16.95 24.64 39.64
N ILE A 181 16.09 25.41 38.98
CA ILE A 181 15.26 26.44 39.59
C ILE A 181 14.03 25.72 40.14
N ILE A 182 13.84 25.78 41.45
CA ILE A 182 12.68 25.22 42.15
C ILE A 182 11.50 26.19 41.92
N PRO A 183 10.43 25.81 41.19
CA PRO A 183 9.24 26.63 41.16
C PRO A 183 8.45 26.50 42.47
N THR A 184 8.04 27.66 42.98
CA THR A 184 7.19 27.86 44.15
C THR A 184 5.92 27.00 44.10
N PRO A 185 5.50 26.34 45.19
CA PRO A 185 4.31 25.49 45.19
C PRO A 185 3.03 26.32 44.97
N ILE A 186 2.29 25.97 43.92
CA ILE A 186 0.94 26.46 43.64
C ILE A 186 0.00 25.86 44.68
N PRO A 187 -0.88 26.66 45.33
CA PRO A 187 -1.82 26.15 46.32
C PRO A 187 -2.80 25.14 45.69
N VAL A 188 -2.87 23.96 46.30
CA VAL A 188 -3.78 22.87 45.95
C VAL A 188 -5.23 23.32 46.20
N VAL A 189 -5.94 23.66 45.13
CA VAL A 189 -7.39 23.82 45.18
C VAL A 189 -8.02 22.44 45.21
N LYS A 190 -8.73 22.13 46.30
CA LYS A 190 -9.52 20.89 46.44
C LYS A 190 -10.48 20.74 45.26
N PRO A 191 -10.47 19.62 44.53
CA PRO A 191 -11.46 19.35 43.49
C PRO A 191 -12.84 19.23 44.13
N VAL A 192 -13.77 20.09 43.72
CA VAL A 192 -15.20 19.90 43.98
C VAL A 192 -15.65 18.73 43.12
N GLU A 193 -16.05 17.63 43.76
CA GLU A 193 -16.63 16.47 43.09
C GLU A 193 -17.87 16.90 42.28
N PRO A 194 -17.87 16.74 40.94
CA PRO A 194 -19.08 16.84 40.18
C PRO A 194 -19.91 15.60 40.49
N LYS A 195 -21.09 15.78 41.10
CA LYS A 195 -22.13 14.76 41.12
C LYS A 195 -22.52 14.45 39.67
N VAL A 196 -21.88 13.43 39.10
CA VAL A 196 -22.29 12.82 37.83
C VAL A 196 -23.59 12.07 38.11
N VAL A 197 -24.71 12.74 37.86
CA VAL A 197 -26.01 12.09 37.74
C VAL A 197 -25.94 11.22 36.50
N LYS A 198 -25.79 9.90 36.68
CA LYS A 198 -25.92 8.92 35.60
C LYS A 198 -27.28 9.14 34.91
N PRO A 199 -27.33 9.48 33.61
CA PRO A 199 -28.57 9.46 32.87
C PRO A 199 -29.10 8.02 32.89
N LYS A 200 -30.31 7.86 33.41
CA LYS A 200 -31.06 6.60 33.34
C LYS A 200 -31.16 6.23 31.84
N PRO A 201 -30.73 5.03 31.41
CA PRO A 201 -30.78 4.66 30.00
C PRO A 201 -32.24 4.71 29.55
N ILE A 202 -32.52 5.59 28.59
CA ILE A 202 -33.78 5.61 27.87
C ILE A 202 -33.85 4.28 27.12
N PRO A 203 -34.85 3.42 27.37
CA PRO A 203 -35.01 2.21 26.59
C PRO A 203 -35.29 2.64 25.14
N THR A 204 -34.31 2.43 24.27
CA THR A 204 -34.53 2.49 22.83
C THR A 204 -35.53 1.40 22.51
N PRO A 205 -36.71 1.72 21.95
CA PRO A 205 -37.65 0.69 21.54
C PRO A 205 -36.96 -0.18 20.51
N GLN A 206 -36.67 -1.44 20.87
CA GLN A 206 -36.32 -2.45 19.90
C GLN A 206 -37.51 -2.54 18.94
N PRO A 207 -37.30 -2.39 17.62
CA PRO A 207 -38.34 -2.74 16.67
C PRO A 207 -38.60 -4.24 16.85
N THR A 208 -39.76 -4.58 17.42
CA THR A 208 -40.33 -5.91 17.35
C THR A 208 -40.61 -6.16 15.87
N MET A 209 -39.61 -6.62 15.13
CA MET A 209 -39.86 -7.33 13.88
C MET A 209 -40.55 -8.62 14.28
N GLU A 210 -41.85 -8.71 14.01
CA GLU A 210 -42.55 -9.97 13.95
C GLU A 210 -41.74 -10.88 13.04
N VAL A 211 -41.07 -11.87 13.62
CA VAL A 211 -40.38 -12.91 12.86
C VAL A 211 -41.48 -13.67 12.13
N PRO A 212 -41.55 -13.62 10.78
CA PRO A 212 -42.48 -14.46 10.06
C PRO A 212 -42.14 -15.90 10.39
N LYS A 213 -43.14 -16.64 10.89
CA LYS A 213 -43.04 -18.08 11.09
C LYS A 213 -42.67 -18.72 9.75
N ALA A 214 -41.74 -19.66 9.82
CA ALA A 214 -41.19 -20.39 8.70
C ALA A 214 -42.29 -20.88 7.74
N GLN A 215 -42.35 -20.25 6.57
CA GLN A 215 -42.94 -20.81 5.37
C GLN A 215 -41.84 -20.81 4.29
N ASP A 216 -41.69 -21.98 3.70
CA ASP A 216 -40.95 -22.35 2.49
C ASP A 216 -39.44 -22.11 2.35
N ASP A 217 -38.77 -23.11 1.76
CA ASP A 217 -37.37 -23.07 1.33
C ASP A 217 -37.14 -22.06 0.18
N ALA A 218 -38.22 -21.61 -0.47
CA ALA A 218 -38.21 -20.57 -1.50
C ALA A 218 -37.61 -19.25 -0.98
N ASP A 219 -37.95 -18.86 0.27
CA ASP A 219 -37.52 -17.61 0.89
C ASP A 219 -36.01 -17.44 1.02
N ALA A 220 -35.25 -18.54 1.12
CA ALA A 220 -33.80 -18.47 1.30
C ALA A 220 -33.07 -18.12 0.00
N GLN A 221 -33.57 -18.64 -1.13
CA GLN A 221 -33.00 -18.34 -2.45
C GLN A 221 -33.37 -16.92 -2.89
N ASP A 222 -34.62 -16.50 -2.63
CA ASP A 222 -35.10 -15.15 -2.94
C ASP A 222 -34.36 -14.08 -2.12
N PHE A 223 -34.11 -14.35 -0.82
CA PHE A 223 -33.29 -13.48 0.02
C PHE A 223 -31.87 -13.31 -0.54
N LEU A 224 -31.23 -14.40 -0.97
CA LEU A 224 -29.91 -14.34 -1.58
C LEU A 224 -29.92 -13.52 -2.88
N ALA A 225 -30.91 -13.75 -3.75
CA ALA A 225 -31.05 -13.00 -5.00
C ALA A 225 -31.24 -11.50 -4.74
N MET A 226 -32.06 -11.13 -3.76
CA MET A 226 -32.26 -9.73 -3.34
C MET A 226 -30.95 -9.11 -2.82
N MET A 227 -30.21 -9.84 -1.98
CA MET A 227 -28.93 -9.40 -1.44
C MET A 227 -27.88 -9.21 -2.54
N GLU A 228 -27.79 -10.16 -3.45
CA GLU A 228 -26.89 -10.07 -4.59
C GLU A 228 -27.27 -8.91 -5.49
N ALA A 229 -28.56 -8.68 -5.77
CA ALA A 229 -29.00 -7.54 -6.55
C ALA A 229 -28.64 -6.20 -5.88
N LYS A 230 -28.85 -6.10 -4.56
CA LYS A 230 -28.56 -4.88 -3.78
C LYS A 230 -27.07 -4.55 -3.74
N TYR A 231 -26.21 -5.56 -3.63
CA TYR A 231 -24.75 -5.40 -3.50
C TYR A 231 -23.96 -5.80 -4.75
N ALA A 232 -24.62 -6.08 -5.88
CA ALA A 232 -23.99 -6.63 -7.08
C ALA A 232 -22.82 -5.76 -7.55
N ALA A 233 -23.03 -4.44 -7.63
CA ALA A 233 -22.02 -3.52 -8.10
C ALA A 233 -20.80 -3.48 -7.17
N GLU A 234 -21.03 -3.47 -5.85
CA GLU A 234 -19.96 -3.41 -4.86
C GLU A 234 -19.20 -4.73 -4.73
N LEU A 235 -19.92 -5.86 -4.71
CA LEU A 235 -19.32 -7.19 -4.75
C LEU A 235 -18.49 -7.39 -6.01
N LYS A 236 -19.01 -7.01 -7.18
CA LYS A 236 -18.30 -7.11 -8.46
C LYS A 236 -17.03 -6.25 -8.47
N LYS A 237 -17.10 -5.00 -8.00
CA LYS A 237 -15.93 -4.13 -7.90
C LYS A 237 -14.85 -4.73 -7.01
N GLN A 238 -15.25 -5.36 -5.90
CA GLN A 238 -14.29 -6.01 -5.00
C GLN A 238 -13.73 -7.32 -5.58
N GLU A 239 -14.55 -8.12 -6.26
CA GLU A 239 -14.10 -9.33 -6.96
C GLU A 239 -13.10 -8.99 -8.07
N GLU A 240 -13.33 -7.91 -8.82
CA GLU A 240 -12.39 -7.40 -9.84
C GLU A 240 -11.09 -6.90 -9.20
N ALA A 241 -11.15 -6.19 -8.07
CA ALA A 241 -9.96 -5.75 -7.35
C ALA A 241 -9.12 -6.93 -6.83
N GLU A 242 -9.77 -7.95 -6.26
CA GLU A 242 -9.08 -9.17 -5.80
C GLU A 242 -8.50 -9.96 -6.97
N LYS A 243 -9.23 -10.05 -8.10
CA LYS A 243 -8.75 -10.72 -9.31
C LYS A 243 -7.51 -10.01 -9.88
N LEU A 244 -7.52 -8.68 -9.94
CA LEU A 244 -6.38 -7.89 -10.38
C LEU A 244 -5.17 -8.11 -9.46
N GLU A 245 -5.39 -8.17 -8.15
CA GLU A 245 -4.34 -8.44 -7.18
C GLU A 245 -3.74 -9.85 -7.36
N ARG A 246 -4.59 -10.87 -7.53
CA ARG A 246 -4.17 -12.24 -7.83
C ARG A 246 -3.37 -12.33 -9.13
N GLN A 247 -3.80 -11.62 -10.18
CA GLN A 247 -3.08 -11.58 -11.46
C GLN A 247 -1.69 -10.97 -11.29
N LYS A 248 -1.55 -9.86 -10.54
CA LYS A 248 -0.24 -9.27 -10.24
C LYS A 248 0.70 -10.27 -9.53
N TYR A 249 0.18 -11.05 -8.60
CA TYR A 249 0.98 -12.09 -7.93
C TYR A 249 1.35 -13.25 -8.86
N GLU A 250 0.43 -13.68 -9.71
CA GLU A 250 0.68 -14.74 -10.69
C GLU A 250 1.73 -14.29 -11.72
N GLU A 251 1.65 -13.06 -12.21
CA GLU A 251 2.65 -12.46 -13.10
C GLU A 251 3.99 -12.31 -12.40
N ALA A 252 4.03 -11.90 -11.12
CA ALA A 252 5.25 -11.84 -10.34
C ALA A 252 5.90 -13.23 -10.20
N LEU A 253 5.10 -14.28 -9.99
CA LEU A 253 5.60 -15.67 -9.93
C LEU A 253 6.13 -16.14 -11.29
N LYS A 254 5.48 -15.79 -12.40
CA LYS A 254 5.93 -16.13 -13.75
C LYS A 254 7.22 -15.41 -14.14
N ASN A 255 7.34 -14.14 -13.76
CA ASN A 255 8.47 -13.28 -14.11
C ASN A 255 9.67 -13.44 -13.16
N ALA A 256 9.49 -14.05 -11.99
CA ALA A 256 10.58 -14.34 -11.06
C ALA A 256 11.57 -15.32 -11.71
N ALA A 257 12.78 -14.80 -11.98
CA ALA A 257 13.85 -15.50 -12.69
C ALA A 257 14.64 -16.45 -11.77
N GLN A 258 14.55 -16.25 -10.46
CA GLN A 258 15.25 -17.06 -9.45
C GLN A 258 14.25 -17.73 -8.50
N ASP A 259 14.52 -18.98 -8.12
CA ASP A 259 13.68 -19.74 -7.20
C ASP A 259 13.58 -19.07 -5.82
N ALA A 260 14.62 -18.35 -5.40
CA ALA A 260 14.62 -17.57 -4.17
C ALA A 260 13.57 -16.44 -4.18
N GLU A 261 13.31 -15.82 -5.34
CA GLU A 261 12.28 -14.78 -5.48
C GLU A 261 10.88 -15.40 -5.46
N ARG A 262 10.70 -16.56 -6.12
CA ARG A 262 9.44 -17.31 -6.07
C ARG A 262 9.08 -17.73 -4.65
N GLN A 263 10.06 -18.23 -3.89
CA GLN A 263 9.88 -18.60 -2.48
C GLN A 263 9.46 -17.39 -1.63
N LYS A 264 10.10 -16.23 -1.81
CA LYS A 264 9.70 -14.99 -1.11
C LYS A 264 8.26 -14.57 -1.41
N ILE A 265 7.81 -14.69 -2.66
CA ILE A 265 6.44 -14.35 -3.06
C ILE A 265 5.44 -15.33 -2.41
N VAL A 266 5.74 -16.63 -2.42
CA VAL A 266 4.89 -17.65 -1.78
C VAL A 266 4.83 -17.45 -0.27
N GLU A 267 5.96 -17.17 0.38
CA GLU A 267 6.04 -16.88 1.81
C GLU A 267 5.23 -15.62 2.18
N MET A 268 5.35 -14.55 1.39
CA MET A 268 4.56 -13.33 1.58
C MET A 268 3.06 -13.60 1.49
N LEU A 269 2.62 -14.42 0.52
CA LEU A 269 1.21 -14.81 0.38
C LEU A 269 0.74 -15.66 1.56
N ALA A 270 1.54 -16.64 1.98
CA ALA A 270 1.24 -17.49 3.12
C ALA A 270 1.11 -16.67 4.40
N LYS A 271 2.06 -15.76 4.65
CA LYS A 271 2.04 -14.84 5.79
C LYS A 271 0.81 -13.95 5.78
N ARG A 272 0.43 -13.39 4.63
CA ARG A 272 -0.78 -12.56 4.51
C ARG A 272 -2.06 -13.34 4.82
N VAL A 273 -2.14 -14.60 4.41
CA VAL A 273 -3.27 -15.49 4.74
C VAL A 273 -3.28 -15.79 6.24
N GLU A 274 -2.12 -16.00 6.84
CA GLU A 274 -1.99 -16.25 8.28
C GLU A 274 -2.35 -15.01 9.11
N ASP A 275 -1.87 -13.84 8.72
CA ASP A 275 -2.20 -12.56 9.33
C ASP A 275 -3.71 -12.29 9.23
N LYS A 276 -4.33 -12.61 8.07
CA LYS A 276 -5.79 -12.58 7.92
C LYS A 276 -6.52 -13.50 8.89
N LYS A 277 -6.00 -14.70 9.16
CA LYS A 277 -6.60 -15.62 10.13
C LYS A 277 -6.48 -15.14 11.57
N LYS A 278 -5.42 -14.40 11.91
CA LYS A 278 -5.19 -13.82 13.24
C LYS A 278 -6.04 -12.57 13.51
N MET A 279 -6.48 -11.88 12.45
CA MET A 279 -7.33 -10.70 12.56
C MET A 279 -8.74 -11.03 13.05
N SER A 280 -9.28 -10.12 13.85
CA SER A 280 -10.66 -10.20 14.30
C SER A 280 -11.63 -10.12 13.11
N THR A 281 -12.84 -10.66 13.28
CA THR A 281 -13.89 -10.60 12.23
C THR A 281 -14.24 -9.16 11.85
N GLN A 282 -14.12 -8.20 12.79
CA GLN A 282 -14.38 -6.79 12.54
C GLN A 282 -13.29 -6.14 11.68
N GLU A 283 -12.02 -6.42 11.94
CA GLU A 283 -10.90 -5.94 11.12
C GLU A 283 -10.94 -6.55 9.73
N ARG A 284 -11.19 -7.87 9.63
CA ARG A 284 -11.42 -8.52 8.35
C ARG A 284 -12.57 -7.90 7.57
N ALA A 285 -13.67 -7.56 8.26
CA ALA A 285 -14.82 -6.92 7.63
C ALA A 285 -14.51 -5.51 7.08
N LYS A 286 -13.58 -4.78 7.69
CA LYS A 286 -13.10 -3.49 7.17
C LYS A 286 -12.22 -3.70 5.93
N LEU A 287 -11.33 -4.69 5.98
CA LEU A 287 -10.39 -4.98 4.87
C LEU A 287 -11.08 -5.53 3.63
N ASP A 288 -12.08 -6.40 3.80
CA ASP A 288 -12.83 -6.99 2.68
C ASP A 288 -14.01 -6.12 2.23
N GLY A 289 -14.24 -4.98 2.88
CA GLY A 289 -15.32 -4.03 2.60
C GLY A 289 -16.70 -4.49 3.06
N SER A 290 -16.83 -5.64 3.72
CA SER A 290 -18.10 -6.18 4.16
C SER A 290 -18.72 -5.42 5.34
N ALA A 291 -17.98 -4.50 5.96
CA ALA A 291 -18.50 -3.57 6.96
C ALA A 291 -19.58 -2.62 6.39
N VAL A 292 -19.59 -2.35 5.07
CA VAL A 292 -20.54 -1.45 4.40
C VAL A 292 -21.91 -2.11 4.16
N ILE A 293 -21.97 -3.44 4.19
CA ILE A 293 -23.23 -4.20 4.02
C ILE A 293 -24.16 -3.87 5.18
N SER A 294 -25.37 -3.39 4.88
CA SER A 294 -26.30 -2.84 5.87
C SER A 294 -26.94 -3.90 6.76
N GLU A 295 -27.08 -5.11 6.23
CA GLU A 295 -27.76 -6.23 6.87
C GLU A 295 -26.98 -6.67 8.09
N GLN A 296 -27.71 -7.02 9.14
CA GLN A 296 -27.09 -7.53 10.34
C GLN A 296 -26.43 -8.88 10.05
N ARG A 297 -25.25 -9.09 10.65
CA ARG A 297 -24.49 -10.34 10.49
C ARG A 297 -25.30 -11.55 10.99
N SER A 298 -26.11 -11.37 12.02
CA SER A 298 -27.01 -12.39 12.58
C SER A 298 -28.00 -12.91 11.52
N GLU A 299 -28.63 -12.01 10.77
CA GLU A 299 -29.57 -12.38 9.70
C GLU A 299 -28.86 -13.18 8.61
N LEU A 300 -27.72 -12.69 8.11
CA LEU A 300 -26.94 -13.42 7.09
C LEU A 300 -26.53 -14.81 7.59
N GLN A 301 -26.14 -14.93 8.86
CA GLN A 301 -25.78 -16.22 9.46
C GLN A 301 -27.01 -17.14 9.61
N LYS A 302 -28.20 -16.62 9.91
CA LYS A 302 -29.45 -17.39 9.96
C LYS A 302 -29.80 -17.96 8.60
N HIS A 303 -29.75 -17.13 7.54
CA HIS A 303 -29.99 -17.58 6.17
C HIS A 303 -28.94 -18.58 5.70
N ALA A 304 -27.65 -18.33 5.97
CA ALA A 304 -26.58 -19.27 5.66
C ALA A 304 -26.77 -20.64 6.36
N ASN A 305 -27.22 -20.66 7.61
CA ASN A 305 -27.55 -21.91 8.30
C ASN A 305 -28.70 -22.67 7.65
N LYS A 306 -29.76 -21.96 7.23
CA LYS A 306 -30.89 -22.56 6.50
C LYS A 306 -30.44 -23.16 5.16
N MET A 307 -29.57 -22.48 4.42
CA MET A 307 -29.02 -23.06 3.17
C MET A 307 -28.14 -24.29 3.47
N ARG A 308 -27.30 -24.22 4.51
CA ARG A 308 -26.44 -25.33 4.93
C ARG A 308 -27.21 -26.60 5.32
N SER A 309 -28.42 -26.48 5.89
CA SER A 309 -29.25 -27.66 6.18
C SER A 309 -29.74 -28.37 4.91
N ILE A 310 -29.93 -27.63 3.81
CA ILE A 310 -30.44 -28.16 2.54
C ILE A 310 -29.31 -28.76 1.68
N VAL A 311 -28.07 -28.28 1.85
CA VAL A 311 -26.89 -28.81 1.14
C VAL A 311 -26.74 -30.33 1.39
N PRO A 312 -26.37 -31.13 0.37
CA PRO A 312 -26.20 -32.57 0.56
C PRO A 312 -25.07 -32.92 1.54
N GLU A 313 -25.25 -34.00 2.31
CA GLU A 313 -24.25 -34.48 3.28
C GLU A 313 -22.91 -34.88 2.64
N SER A 314 -22.89 -35.16 1.33
CA SER A 314 -21.65 -35.40 0.58
C SER A 314 -20.70 -34.19 0.59
N HIS A 315 -21.22 -32.96 0.72
CA HIS A 315 -20.41 -31.73 0.72
C HIS A 315 -19.93 -31.37 2.13
N LYS A 316 -19.00 -32.18 2.65
CA LYS A 316 -18.38 -32.01 3.98
C LYS A 316 -17.84 -30.60 4.22
N LYS A 317 -17.29 -29.95 3.19
CA LYS A 317 -16.72 -28.59 3.29
C LYS A 317 -17.78 -27.53 3.64
N LEU A 318 -18.96 -27.59 3.04
CA LEU A 318 -20.03 -26.63 3.31
C LEU A 318 -20.73 -26.92 4.63
N LYS A 319 -20.91 -28.20 4.98
CA LYS A 319 -21.49 -28.62 6.26
C LYS A 319 -20.59 -28.26 7.45
N GLY A 320 -19.28 -28.48 7.32
CA GLY A 320 -18.28 -28.19 8.34
C GLY A 320 -17.80 -26.74 8.42
N ALA A 321 -18.32 -25.84 7.58
CA ALA A 321 -17.91 -24.44 7.60
C ALA A 321 -18.33 -23.75 8.92
N ASN A 322 -17.39 -23.03 9.54
CA ASN A 322 -17.65 -22.25 10.74
C ASN A 322 -18.21 -20.87 10.37
N LEU A 323 -19.54 -20.78 10.27
CA LEU A 323 -20.25 -19.54 9.91
C LEU A 323 -20.10 -18.43 10.97
N ARG A 324 -19.68 -18.73 12.21
CA ARG A 324 -19.53 -17.74 13.29
C ARG A 324 -18.30 -16.86 13.09
N ASP A 325 -17.27 -17.38 12.43
CA ASP A 325 -16.02 -16.66 12.21
C ASP A 325 -15.95 -16.03 10.81
N MET A 326 -17.04 -16.10 10.05
CA MET A 326 -17.12 -15.50 8.72
C MET A 326 -17.53 -14.02 8.77
N THR A 327 -16.94 -13.20 7.90
CA THR A 327 -17.39 -11.83 7.61
C THR A 327 -18.71 -11.84 6.83
N LYS A 328 -19.37 -10.68 6.68
CA LYS A 328 -20.65 -10.62 5.94
C LYS A 328 -20.47 -11.03 4.47
N LYS A 329 -19.35 -10.65 3.84
CA LYS A 329 -19.02 -11.05 2.47
C LYS A 329 -18.74 -12.54 2.35
N GLU A 330 -17.99 -13.10 3.31
CA GLU A 330 -17.74 -14.54 3.38
C GLU A 330 -19.05 -15.34 3.54
N LEU A 331 -20.01 -14.84 4.34
CA LEU A 331 -21.33 -15.45 4.47
C LEU A 331 -22.14 -15.41 3.17
N ILE A 332 -22.12 -14.29 2.43
CA ILE A 332 -22.80 -14.19 1.12
C ILE A 332 -22.16 -15.15 0.11
N SER A 333 -20.83 -15.21 0.06
CA SER A 333 -20.10 -16.16 -0.80
C SER A 333 -20.41 -17.62 -0.45
N PHE A 334 -20.52 -17.93 0.85
CA PHE A 334 -20.97 -19.24 1.34
C PHE A 334 -22.39 -19.56 0.86
N MET A 335 -23.33 -18.63 1.01
CA MET A 335 -24.72 -18.80 0.56
C MET A 335 -24.79 -19.05 -0.95
N ARG A 336 -24.02 -18.32 -1.76
CA ARG A 336 -23.89 -18.56 -3.22
C ARG A 336 -23.38 -19.97 -3.52
N SER A 337 -22.33 -20.40 -2.82
CA SER A 337 -21.78 -21.75 -2.99
C SER A 337 -22.79 -22.82 -2.62
N ALA A 338 -23.51 -22.65 -1.51
CA ALA A 338 -24.59 -23.54 -1.10
C ALA A 338 -25.74 -23.55 -2.12
N ALA A 339 -26.13 -22.40 -2.66
CA ALA A 339 -27.17 -22.28 -3.68
C ALA A 339 -26.82 -23.10 -4.94
N ASN A 340 -25.57 -22.98 -5.40
CA ASN A 340 -25.08 -23.71 -6.56
C ASN A 340 -25.13 -25.22 -6.35
N GLU A 341 -24.73 -25.73 -5.18
CA GLU A 341 -24.82 -27.16 -4.90
C GLU A 341 -26.26 -27.66 -4.78
N ILE A 342 -27.15 -26.87 -4.18
CA ILE A 342 -28.58 -27.18 -4.10
C ILE A 342 -29.20 -27.26 -5.50
N ASN A 343 -28.84 -26.32 -6.38
CA ASN A 343 -29.35 -26.27 -7.74
C ASN A 343 -28.74 -27.36 -8.65
N ASN A 344 -27.47 -27.71 -8.45
CA ASN A 344 -26.83 -28.81 -9.17
C ASN A 344 -27.47 -30.16 -8.87
N LYS A 345 -27.99 -30.37 -7.65
CA LYS A 345 -28.74 -31.59 -7.29
C LYS A 345 -30.13 -31.68 -7.97
N LYS A 346 -30.72 -30.55 -8.35
CA LYS A 346 -32.05 -30.51 -9.00
C LYS A 346 -31.97 -30.78 -10.51
N LYS A 347 -30.78 -30.68 -11.11
CA LYS A 347 -30.50 -31.10 -12.48
C LYS A 347 -30.14 -32.57 -12.52
#